data_AF-A0A0R1F0K8-F1
#
_entry.id   AF-A0A0R1F0K8-F1
#
_cell.length_a   1.000
_cell.length_b   1.000
_cell.length_c   1.000
_cell.angle_alpha   90.00
_cell.angle_beta   90.00
_cell.angle_gamma   90.00
#
_symmetry.space_group_name_H-M   'P 1'
#
loop_
_entity.id
_entity.type
_entity.pdbx_description
1 polymer ?
#
loop_
_entity_poly.entity_id
_entity_poly.type
_entity_poly.pdbx_seq_one_letter_code
_entity_poly.pdbx_strand_id
1 'polypeptide(L)' 'MDTVWEVFHGQSLKEIVDQAHQDMPAPYHASQVSVQYLNKEWVVTVLGELDKEE' A
#
# COMPACT_ATOMS: atom_id res chain seq x y z
N MET A 1 -8.17 15.57 -6.25
CA MET A 1 -8.14 14.40 -5.36
C MET A 1 -6.68 14.01 -5.34
N ASP A 2 -6.00 14.33 -4.25
CA ASP A 2 -4.60 13.95 -4.10
C ASP A 2 -4.57 12.47 -3.75
N THR A 3 -3.81 11.70 -4.53
CA THR A 3 -3.62 10.27 -4.33
C THR A 3 -2.14 9.97 -4.21
N VAL A 4 -1.79 9.03 -3.33
CA VAL A 4 -0.43 8.52 -3.17
C VAL A 4 -0.39 7.07 -3.65
N TRP A 5 0.72 6.71 -4.29
CA TRP A 5 0.97 5.36 -4.78
C TRP A 5 2.24 4.83 -4.14
N GLU A 6 2.09 3.75 -3.38
CA GLU A 6 3.21 3.06 -2.73
C GLU A 6 3.28 1.61 -3.19
N VAL A 7 4.49 1.11 -3.43
CA VAL A 7 4.74 -0.26 -3.89
C VAL A 7 5.74 -0.92 -2.95
N PHE A 8 5.32 -2.04 -2.37
CA PHE A 8 6.11 -2.83 -1.44
C PHE A 8 6.38 -4.21 -2.04
N HIS A 9 7.59 -4.73 -1.87
CA HIS A 9 7.99 -6.03 -2.41
C HIS A 9 8.76 -6.86 -1.39
N GLY A 10 8.67 -8.19 -1.47
CA GLY A 10 9.40 -9.07 -0.57
C GLY A 10 8.96 -10.53 -0.63
N GLN A 11 9.56 -11.35 0.24
CA GLN A 11 9.30 -12.79 0.28
C GLN A 11 8.13 -13.17 1.21
N SER A 12 7.83 -12.33 2.21
CA SER A 12 6.78 -12.57 3.20
C SER A 12 5.64 -11.58 3.00
N LEU A 13 4.49 -12.06 2.53
CA LEU A 13 3.31 -11.21 2.32
C LEU A 13 2.89 -10.50 3.63
N LYS A 14 3.01 -11.17 4.77
CA LYS A 14 2.66 -10.59 6.07
C LYS A 14 3.52 -9.37 6.40
N GLU A 15 4.84 -9.51 6.27
CA GLU A 15 5.79 -8.43 6.58
C GLU A 15 5.57 -7.23 5.65
N ILE A 16 5.29 -7.49 4.38
CA ILE A 16 5.02 -6.45 3.37
C ILE A 16 3.73 -5.69 3.70
N VAL A 17 2.67 -6.39 4.10
CA VAL A 17 1.40 -5.74 4.48
C VAL A 17 1.57 -4.93 5.77
N ASP A 18 2.29 -5.46 6.75
CA ASP A 18 2.59 -4.73 7.99
C ASP A 18 3.39 -3.45 7.69
N GLN A 19 4.39 -3.53 6.80
CA GLN A 19 5.17 -2.37 6.35
C GLN A 19 4.30 -1.34 5.62
N ALA A 20 3.44 -1.80 4.70
CA ALA A 20 2.55 -0.94 3.94
C ALA A 20 1.56 -0.18 4.84
N HIS A 21 1.16 -0.78 5.96
CA HIS A 21 0.30 -0.12 6.93
C HIS A 21 1.06 0.92 7.78
N GLN A 22 2.33 0.66 8.09
CA GLN A 22 3.16 1.57 8.90
C GLN A 22 3.69 2.77 8.11
N ASP A 23 4.03 2.57 6.84
CA ASP A 23 4.67 3.58 5.99
C ASP A 23 3.68 4.48 5.26
N MET A 24 2.38 4.18 5.32
CA MET A 24 1.37 5.01 4.68
C MET A 24 1.45 6.44 5.24
N PRO A 25 1.78 7.46 4.42
CA PRO A 25 1.96 8.80 4.91
C PRO A 25 0.62 9.37 5.38
N ALA A 26 0.57 9.91 6.60
CA ALA A 26 -0.57 10.73 7.02
C ALA A 26 -0.66 12.00 6.12
N PRO A 27 -1.86 12.46 5.74
CA PRO A 27 -3.20 12.04 6.17
C PRO A 27 -3.88 11.00 5.26
N TYR A 28 -3.14 10.29 4.41
CA TYR A 28 -3.73 9.36 3.45
C TYR A 28 -4.17 8.06 4.14
N HIS A 29 -5.34 7.54 3.75
CA HIS A 29 -5.78 6.19 4.10
C HIS A 29 -5.71 5.27 2.88
N ALA A 30 -5.48 3.99 3.09
CA ALA A 30 -5.48 3.01 2.00
C ALA A 30 -6.90 2.84 1.43
N SER A 31 -7.13 3.26 0.19
CA SER A 31 -8.41 3.09 -0.50
C SER A 31 -8.46 1.80 -1.32
N GLN A 32 -7.33 1.43 -1.93
CA GLN A 32 -7.22 0.23 -2.74
C GLN A 32 -5.88 -0.48 -2.50
N VAL A 33 -5.94 -1.80 -2.43
CA VAL A 33 -4.75 -2.67 -2.32
C VAL A 33 -4.78 -3.71 -3.43
N SER A 34 -3.67 -3.83 -4.16
CA SER A 34 -3.44 -4.89 -5.14
C SER A 34 -2.28 -5.76 -4.71
N VAL A 35 -2.47 -7.08 -4.72
CA VAL A 35 -1.43 -8.06 -4.33
C VAL A 35 -1.16 -8.96 -5.52
N GLN A 36 0.11 -9.09 -5.89
CA GLN A 36 0.56 -9.93 -6.99
C GLN A 36 1.76 -10.78 -6.54
N TYR A 37 1.91 -11.97 -7.13
CA TYR A 37 3.11 -12.79 -6.96
C TYR A 37 3.84 -12.88 -8.30
N LEU A 38 4.99 -12.22 -8.39
CA LEU A 38 5.77 -12.06 -9.62
C LEU A 38 7.22 -12.37 -9.28
N ASN A 39 7.97 -13.02 -10.19
CA ASN A 39 9.42 -13.25 -10.01
C ASN A 39 9.85 -13.87 -8.66
N LYS A 40 8.99 -14.71 -8.07
CA LYS A 40 9.17 -15.34 -6.75
C LYS A 40 9.11 -14.37 -5.56
N GLU A 41 8.50 -13.21 -5.73
CA GLU A 41 8.24 -12.24 -4.66
C GLU A 41 6.78 -11.80 -4.66
N TRP A 42 6.30 -11.41 -3.49
CA TRP A 42 5.05 -10.70 -3.33
C TRP A 42 5.27 -9.22 -3.63
N VAL A 43 4.37 -8.65 -4.42
CA VAL A 43 4.31 -7.23 -4.73
C VAL A 43 2.95 -6.73 -4.26
N VAL A 44 2.95 -5.77 -3.34
CA VAL A 44 1.76 -5.12 -2.79
C VAL A 44 1.78 -3.67 -3.22
N THR A 45 0.76 -3.26 -3.96
CA THR A 45 0.55 -1.88 -4.38
C THR A 45 -0.61 -1.29 -3.59
N VAL A 46 -0.37 -0.13 -2.97
CA VAL A 46 -1.38 0.58 -2.18
C VAL A 46 -1.64 1.93 -2.82
N LEU A 47 -2.92 2.19 -3.09
CA LEU A 47 -3.43 3.52 -3.41
C LEU A 47 -3.92 4.15 -2.13
N GLY A 48 -3.37 5.32 -1.80
CA GLY A 48 -3.83 6.14 -0.69
C GLY A 48 -4.64 7.34 -1.17
N GLU A 49 -5.72 7.64 -0.47
CA GLU A 49 -6.57 8.80 -0.73
C GLU A 49 -6.66 9.67 0.52
N LEU A 50 -6.73 10.99 0.32
CA LEU A 50 -7.07 11.90 1.40
C LEU A 50 -8.58 11.80 1.68
N ASP A 51 -8.95 11.67 2.95
CA ASP A 51 -10.31 11.95 3.37
C ASP A 51 -10.66 13.38 2.94
N LYS A 52 -11.70 13.52 2.13
CA LYS A 52 -12.33 14.82 1.97
C LYS A 52 -13.04 15.09 3.28
N GLU A 53 -12.59 16.07 4.05
CA GLU A 53 -13.45 16.66 5.09
C GLU A 53 -14.78 17.03 4.41
N GLU A 54 -15.86 16.36 4.81
CA GLU A 54 -17.24 16.75 4.49
C GLU A 54 -17.64 18.00 5.27
#